data_AF-A0A2N1N7G8-F1
#
_entry.id   AF-A0A2N1N7G8-F1
#
_cell.length_a   1.000
_cell.length_b   1.000
_cell.length_c   1.000
_cell.angle_alpha   90.00
_cell.angle_beta   90.00
_cell.angle_gamma   90.00
#
_symmetry.space_group_name_H-M   'P 1'
#
loop_
_entity.id
_entity.type
_entity.pdbx_description
1 polymer ?
#
loop_
_entity_poly.entity_id
_entity_poly.type
_entity_poly.pdbx_seq_one_letter_code
_entity_poly.pdbx_strand_id
1 'polypeptide(L)'
;GLMYLHSEKIVHGNLHACNVLVNNGIVMITDLRILKQTAVVTSEKIVYVEPQYLRNPRYELNMKSDIYSLGVLLWELSSGHPPFFDYTQKAFDLDHIKNKLLNGEREEPVANTPSEYLQLYQKCWQVDPSMRP
;
A
#
# COMPACT_ATOMS: atom_id res chain seq x y z
N GLY A 1 13.27 -3.91 8.44
CA GLY A 1 11.97 -3.38 8.91
C GLY A 1 10.91 -4.44 8.82
N LEU A 2 10.17 -4.49 7.72
CA LEU A 2 8.96 -5.31 7.61
C LEU A 2 9.19 -6.82 7.83
N MET A 3 10.28 -7.36 7.27
CA MET A 3 10.69 -8.76 7.48
C MET A 3 10.82 -9.13 8.97
N TYR A 4 11.32 -8.22 9.81
CA TYR A 4 11.45 -8.44 11.25
C TYR A 4 10.09 -8.46 11.95
N LEU A 5 9.18 -7.53 11.58
CA LEU A 5 7.81 -7.55 12.11
C LEU A 5 7.12 -8.89 11.77
N HIS A 6 7.25 -9.32 10.52
CA HIS A 6 6.64 -10.56 10.05
C HIS A 6 7.23 -11.81 10.72
N SER A 7 8.55 -11.85 10.99
CA SER A 7 9.15 -12.96 11.74
C SER A 7 8.62 -13.05 13.17
N GLU A 8 8.31 -11.92 13.80
CA GLU A 8 7.69 -11.84 15.13
C GLU A 8 6.16 -11.99 15.11
N LYS A 9 5.57 -12.35 13.96
CA LYS A 9 4.11 -12.48 13.78
C LYS A 9 3.34 -11.17 14.00
N ILE A 10 4.00 -10.04 13.79
CA ILE A 10 3.43 -8.70 13.91
C ILE A 10 3.03 -8.19 12.52
N VAL A 11 1.78 -7.78 12.39
CA VAL A 11 1.25 -7.10 11.19
C VAL A 11 1.39 -5.60 11.39
N HIS A 12 1.96 -4.88 10.43
CA HIS A 12 2.06 -3.43 10.51
C HIS A 12 0.69 -2.76 10.36
N GLY A 13 -0.08 -3.18 9.35
CA GLY A 13 -1.48 -2.81 9.15
C GLY A 13 -1.77 -1.35 8.77
N ASN A 14 -0.71 -0.55 8.56
CA ASN A 14 -0.77 0.88 8.25
C ASN A 14 0.50 1.35 7.51
N LEU A 15 1.07 0.51 6.65
CA LEU A 15 2.29 0.86 5.94
C LEU A 15 1.95 1.82 4.78
N HIS A 16 2.51 3.02 4.77
CA HIS A 16 2.36 4.01 3.70
C HIS A 16 3.49 5.05 3.74
N ALA A 17 3.61 5.91 2.73
CA ALA A 17 4.76 6.82 2.59
C ALA A 17 5.02 7.69 3.83
N CYS A 18 3.96 8.28 4.42
CA CYS A 18 4.12 9.11 5.61
C CYS A 18 4.58 8.35 6.88
N ASN A 19 4.56 7.01 6.86
CA ASN A 19 5.03 6.17 7.96
C ASN A 19 6.42 5.56 7.67
N VAL A 20 7.10 6.09 6.64
CA VAL A 20 8.51 5.79 6.34
C VAL A 20 9.33 7.03 6.66
N LEU A 21 10.17 6.93 7.68
CA LEU A 21 11.04 8.01 8.15
C LEU A 21 12.48 7.76 7.71
N VAL A 22 13.22 8.84 7.50
CA VAL A 22 14.66 8.78 7.20
C VAL A 22 15.42 9.55 8.27
N ASN A 23 16.30 8.85 8.99
CA ASN A 23 17.17 9.45 10.00
C ASN A 23 18.63 9.12 9.67
N ASN A 24 19.45 10.12 9.34
CA ASN A 24 20.86 9.93 8.95
C ASN A 24 21.08 8.86 7.87
N GLY A 25 20.22 8.85 6.84
CA GLY A 25 20.27 7.87 5.76
C GLY A 25 19.68 6.49 6.09
N ILE A 26 19.23 6.28 7.33
CA ILE A 26 18.56 5.03 7.75
C ILE A 26 17.07 5.18 7.54
N VAL A 27 16.51 4.28 6.72
CA VAL A 27 15.06 4.18 6.47
C VAL A 27 14.41 3.34 7.57
N MET A 28 13.38 3.90 8.22
CA MET A 28 12.64 3.29 9.32
C MET A 28 11.15 3.28 9.03
N ILE A 29 10.45 2.22 9.44
CA ILE A 29 8.98 2.14 9.39
C ILE A 29 8.42 2.44 10.78
N THR A 30 7.36 3.25 10.86
CA THR A 30 6.72 3.70 12.12
C THR A 30 5.21 3.46 12.11
N ASP A 31 4.52 3.81 13.19
CA ASP A 31 3.05 3.86 13.27
C ASP A 31 2.41 2.51 12.97
N LEU A 32 2.94 1.47 13.63
CA LEU A 32 2.27 0.18 13.76
C LEU A 32 0.83 0.42 14.19
N ARG A 33 -0.11 -0.28 13.55
CA ARG A 33 -1.53 -0.15 13.88
C ARG A 33 -1.83 -0.89 15.19
N ILE A 34 -1.36 -0.33 16.30
CA ILE A 34 -1.45 -0.89 17.66
C ILE A 34 -2.90 -0.82 18.19
N LEU A 35 -3.69 0.14 17.70
CA LEU A 35 -5.08 0.31 18.11
C LEU A 35 -6.02 0.04 16.93
N LYS A 36 -7.13 -0.66 17.22
CA LYS A 36 -8.35 -0.71 16.38
C LYS A 36 -9.01 0.67 16.22
N GLN A 37 -8.26 1.77 16.32
CA GLN A 37 -8.74 3.05 15.89
C GLN A 37 -8.98 2.96 14.39
N THR A 38 -10.23 3.18 14.03
CA THR A 38 -10.68 3.52 12.69
C THR A 38 -9.98 4.82 12.31
N ALA A 39 -8.71 4.73 11.90
CA ALA A 39 -8.05 5.83 11.24
C ALA A 39 -8.96 6.20 10.08
N VAL A 40 -9.41 7.46 10.04
CA VAL A 40 -10.17 7.99 8.92
C VAL A 40 -9.32 7.73 7.68
N VAL A 41 -9.79 6.83 6.82
CA VAL A 41 -9.10 6.52 5.57
C VAL A 41 -9.31 7.73 4.67
N THR A 42 -8.30 8.58 4.59
CA THR A 42 -8.28 9.70 3.65
C THR A 42 -8.08 9.16 2.22
N SER A 43 -8.38 10.00 1.23
CA SER A 43 -8.18 9.67 -0.20
C SER A 43 -6.76 9.30 -0.51
N GLU A 44 -5.81 9.92 0.18
CA GLU A 44 -4.38 9.66 0.02
C GLU A 44 -3.97 8.31 0.61
N LYS A 45 -4.68 7.81 1.63
CA LYS A 45 -4.32 6.56 2.33
C LYS A 45 -5.04 5.34 1.79
N ILE A 46 -6.19 5.52 1.12
CA ILE A 46 -7.02 4.40 0.63
C ILE A 46 -6.26 3.49 -0.36
N VAL A 47 -5.32 4.06 -1.11
CA VAL A 47 -4.51 3.36 -2.13
C VAL A 47 -3.60 2.29 -1.54
N TYR A 48 -3.13 2.48 -0.29
CA TYR A 48 -2.29 1.50 0.42
C TYR A 48 -3.12 0.43 1.14
N VAL A 49 -4.44 0.63 1.27
CA VAL A 49 -5.32 -0.31 1.97
C VAL A 49 -5.61 -1.50 1.05
N GLU A 50 -5.42 -2.70 1.57
CA GLU A 50 -5.62 -3.88 0.75
C GLU A 50 -7.10 -4.08 0.33
N PRO A 51 -7.39 -4.65 -0.86
CA PRO A 51 -8.73 -4.65 -1.42
C PRO A 51 -9.72 -5.48 -0.60
N GLN A 52 -9.26 -6.52 0.10
CA GLN A 52 -10.13 -7.35 0.92
C GLN A 52 -10.68 -6.58 2.12
N TYR A 53 -9.88 -5.70 2.71
CA TYR A 53 -10.32 -4.81 3.78
C TYR A 53 -11.24 -3.69 3.26
N LEU A 54 -10.95 -3.15 2.07
CA LEU A 54 -11.84 -2.17 1.42
C LEU A 54 -13.22 -2.76 1.09
N ARG A 55 -13.28 -4.04 0.73
CA ARG A 55 -14.51 -4.79 0.43
C ARG A 55 -15.29 -5.12 1.71
N ASN A 56 -14.58 -5.54 2.76
CA ASN A 56 -15.18 -5.91 4.03
C ASN A 56 -14.32 -5.39 5.19
N PRO A 57 -14.76 -4.34 5.90
CA PRO A 57 -14.03 -3.81 7.06
C PRO A 57 -13.87 -4.78 8.24
N ARG A 58 -14.56 -5.94 8.22
CA ARG A 58 -14.36 -7.05 9.17
C ARG A 58 -13.23 -7.99 8.78
N TYR A 59 -12.64 -7.82 7.59
CA TYR A 59 -11.47 -8.57 7.17
C TYR A 59 -10.30 -8.30 8.14
N GLU A 60 -9.67 -9.36 8.62
CA GLU A 60 -8.49 -9.25 9.46
C GLU A 60 -7.26 -9.03 8.60
N LEU A 61 -6.63 -7.86 8.75
CA LEU A 61 -5.35 -7.57 8.12
C LEU A 61 -4.30 -8.59 8.57
N ASN A 62 -3.48 -9.04 7.62
CA ASN A 62 -2.42 -9.99 7.85
C ASN A 62 -1.14 -9.54 7.16
N MET A 63 -0.09 -10.36 7.20
CA MET A 63 1.21 -10.02 6.60
C MET A 63 1.10 -9.73 5.10
N LYS A 64 0.20 -10.40 4.36
CA LYS A 64 -0.04 -10.16 2.93
C LYS A 64 -0.73 -8.81 2.70
N SER A 65 -1.42 -8.25 3.70
CA SER A 65 -1.91 -6.87 3.66
C SER A 65 -0.74 -5.88 3.65
N ASP A 66 0.28 -6.11 4.48
CA ASP A 66 1.48 -5.27 4.47
C ASP A 66 2.26 -5.38 3.17
N ILE A 67 2.33 -6.58 2.57
CA ILE A 67 2.97 -6.79 1.27
C ILE A 67 2.24 -6.01 0.16
N TYR A 68 0.92 -5.93 0.21
CA TYR A 68 0.16 -5.08 -0.70
C TYR A 68 0.56 -3.61 -0.58
N SER A 69 0.60 -3.08 0.65
CA SER A 69 0.99 -1.70 0.91
C SER A 69 2.45 -1.44 0.52
N LEU A 70 3.34 -2.43 0.69
CA LEU A 70 4.71 -2.37 0.20
C LEU A 70 4.77 -2.27 -1.33
N GLY A 71 3.92 -3.00 -2.05
CA GLY A 71 3.82 -2.88 -3.51
C GLY A 71 3.48 -1.45 -3.96
N VAL A 72 2.53 -0.81 -3.29
CA VAL A 72 2.16 0.60 -3.56
C VAL A 72 3.33 1.54 -3.29
N LEU A 73 4.03 1.36 -2.17
CA LEU A 73 5.23 2.14 -1.83
C LEU A 73 6.34 1.97 -2.87
N LEU A 74 6.59 0.76 -3.34
CA LEU A 74 7.60 0.49 -4.36
C LEU A 74 7.24 1.18 -5.69
N TRP A 75 5.97 1.12 -6.09
CA TRP A 75 5.52 1.86 -7.26
C TRP A 75 5.72 3.38 -7.09
N GLU A 76 5.36 3.94 -5.94
CA GLU A 76 5.52 5.36 -5.63
C GLU A 76 7.00 5.80 -5.62
N LEU A 77 7.90 4.98 -5.09
CA LEU A 77 9.34 5.21 -5.17
C LEU A 77 9.82 5.22 -6.62
N SER A 78 9.25 4.37 -7.46
CA SER A 78 9.59 4.32 -8.88
C SER A 78 9.05 5.53 -9.65
N SER A 79 7.83 5.98 -9.36
CA SER A 79 7.15 7.06 -10.08
C SER A 79 7.61 8.45 -9.63
N GLY A 80 8.06 8.57 -8.38
CA GLY A 80 8.42 9.85 -7.76
C GLY A 80 7.21 10.72 -7.41
N HIS A 81 5.99 10.17 -7.44
CA HIS A 81 4.77 10.89 -7.08
C HIS A 81 3.72 9.99 -6.41
N PRO A 82 2.77 10.57 -5.64
CA PRO A 82 1.74 9.80 -4.97
C PRO A 82 0.92 8.89 -5.92
N PRO A 83 0.46 7.72 -5.47
CA PRO A 83 -0.44 6.87 -6.24
C PRO A 83 -1.75 7.59 -6.54
N PHE A 84 -2.32 7.35 -7.73
CA PHE A 84 -3.52 8.04 -8.23
C PHE A 84 -3.45 9.59 -8.21
N PHE A 85 -2.26 10.17 -8.39
CA PHE A 85 -2.00 11.63 -8.35
C PHE A 85 -2.98 12.50 -9.15
N ASP A 86 -3.36 12.06 -10.36
CA ASP A 86 -4.30 12.80 -11.20
C ASP A 86 -5.72 12.85 -10.61
N TYR A 87 -6.08 11.86 -9.80
CA TYR A 87 -7.40 11.74 -9.20
C TYR A 87 -7.47 12.47 -7.85
N THR A 88 -6.39 12.43 -7.06
CA THR A 88 -6.34 13.09 -5.76
C THR A 88 -6.37 14.62 -5.89
N GLN A 89 -5.84 15.19 -6.98
CA GLN A 89 -5.86 16.64 -7.22
C GLN A 89 -7.20 17.18 -7.75
N LYS A 90 -8.01 16.34 -8.41
CA LYS A 90 -9.25 16.77 -9.07
C LYS A 90 -10.49 16.65 -8.18
N ALA A 91 -10.31 16.53 -6.86
CA ALA A 91 -11.38 16.29 -5.91
C ALA A 91 -12.29 15.11 -6.31
N PHE A 92 -11.72 14.06 -6.91
CA PHE A 92 -12.50 12.87 -7.20
C PHE A 92 -12.98 12.23 -5.89
N ASP A 93 -14.21 11.74 -5.95
CA ASP A 93 -14.87 11.03 -4.86
C ASP A 93 -14.03 9.82 -4.43
N LEU A 94 -13.84 9.65 -3.12
CA LEU A 94 -13.21 8.48 -2.50
C LEU A 94 -13.77 7.18 -3.05
N ASP A 95 -15.08 7.17 -3.34
CA ASP A 95 -15.76 6.01 -3.89
C ASP A 95 -15.28 5.64 -5.30
N HIS A 96 -14.84 6.61 -6.10
CA HIS A 96 -14.27 6.33 -7.43
C HIS A 96 -12.94 5.60 -7.33
N ILE A 97 -12.01 6.09 -6.50
CA ILE A 97 -10.72 5.43 -6.26
C ILE A 97 -10.95 4.04 -5.66
N LYS A 98 -11.85 3.94 -4.68
CA LYS A 98 -12.22 2.65 -4.08
C LYS A 98 -12.74 1.66 -5.11
N ASN A 99 -13.62 2.08 -6.01
CA ASN A 99 -14.17 1.21 -7.06
C ASN A 99 -13.08 0.71 -8.01
N LYS A 100 -12.15 1.57 -8.44
CA LYS A 100 -10.98 1.16 -9.24
C LYS A 100 -10.15 0.09 -8.55
N LEU A 101 -9.78 0.31 -7.28
CA LEU A 101 -9.01 -0.64 -6.49
C LEU A 101 -9.72 -1.98 -6.31
N LEU A 102 -11.04 -1.96 -6.07
CA LEU A 102 -11.85 -3.17 -5.93
C LEU A 102 -12.00 -3.96 -7.24
N ASN A 103 -11.91 -3.29 -8.38
CA ASN A 103 -11.87 -3.88 -9.72
C ASN A 103 -10.48 -4.38 -10.12
N GLY A 104 -9.46 -4.17 -9.28
CA GLY A 104 -8.07 -4.54 -9.56
C GLY A 104 -7.35 -3.58 -10.49
N GLU A 105 -7.93 -2.41 -10.79
CA GLU A 105 -7.25 -1.37 -11.55
C GLU A 105 -6.10 -0.79 -10.73
N ARG A 106 -4.95 -0.61 -11.40
CA ARG A 106 -3.76 -0.02 -10.81
C ARG A 106 -3.06 0.94 -11.75
N GLU A 107 -2.08 1.61 -11.20
CA GLU A 107 -1.22 2.54 -11.89
C GLU A 107 -0.48 1.86 -13.04
N GLU A 108 -0.25 2.64 -14.09
CA GLU A 108 0.52 2.19 -15.24
C GLU A 108 2.00 1.95 -14.85
N PRO A 109 2.69 1.04 -15.55
CA PRO A 109 4.13 0.86 -15.40
C PRO A 109 4.89 2.17 -15.60
N VAL A 110 5.79 2.48 -14.69
CA VAL A 110 6.64 3.67 -14.79
C VAL A 110 7.73 3.43 -15.86
N ALA A 111 7.91 4.40 -16.76
CA ALA A 111 8.91 4.33 -17.81
C ALA A 111 10.33 4.23 -17.21
N ASN A 112 11.17 3.38 -17.82
CA ASN A 112 12.55 3.10 -17.41
C ASN A 112 12.72 2.38 -16.06
N THR A 113 11.63 1.93 -15.42
CA THR A 113 11.74 1.04 -14.26
C THR A 113 12.35 -0.30 -14.68
N PRO A 114 13.38 -0.81 -13.97
CA PRO A 114 13.93 -2.13 -14.22
C PRO A 114 12.85 -3.22 -14.17
N SER A 115 12.91 -4.19 -15.07
CA SER A 115 11.91 -5.25 -15.22
C SER A 115 11.62 -6.01 -13.93
N GLU A 116 12.67 -6.31 -13.17
CA GLU A 116 12.61 -7.05 -11.92
C GLU A 116 11.89 -6.24 -10.84
N TYR A 117 12.09 -4.92 -10.83
CA TYR A 117 11.44 -4.01 -9.88
C TYR A 117 9.95 -3.83 -10.22
N LEU A 118 9.63 -3.69 -11.52
CA LEU A 118 8.26 -3.69 -12.05
C LEU A 118 7.51 -4.97 -11.65
N GLN A 119 8.10 -6.14 -11.93
CA GLN A 119 7.51 -7.42 -11.57
C GLN A 119 7.31 -7.56 -10.05
N LEU A 120 8.25 -7.07 -9.25
CA LEU A 120 8.18 -7.12 -7.80
C LEU A 120 6.97 -6.35 -7.26
N TYR A 121 6.83 -5.06 -7.58
CA TYR A 121 5.70 -4.30 -7.04
C TYR A 121 4.37 -4.79 -7.62
N GLN A 122 4.35 -5.25 -8.87
CA GLN A 122 3.15 -5.83 -9.47
C GLN A 122 2.71 -7.14 -8.83
N LYS A 123 3.67 -7.94 -8.36
CA LYS A 123 3.39 -9.16 -7.60
C LYS A 123 2.92 -8.83 -6.19
N CYS A 124 3.49 -7.81 -5.56
CA CYS A 124 3.11 -7.39 -4.21
C CYS A 124 1.65 -6.96 -4.11
N TRP A 125 1.09 -6.33 -5.14
CA TRP A 125 -0.25 -5.76 -5.08
C TRP A 125 -1.37 -6.59 -5.75
N GLN A 126 -1.12 -7.88 -5.99
CA GLN A 126 -2.13 -8.80 -6.54
C GLN A 126 -3.43 -8.79 -5.72
N VAL A 127 -4.56 -8.89 -6.40
CA VAL A 127 -5.89 -8.87 -5.75
C VAL A 127 -6.02 -10.02 -4.76
N ASP A 128 -5.64 -11.23 -5.18
CA ASP A 128 -5.57 -12.41 -4.32
C ASP A 128 -4.35 -12.32 -3.37
N PRO A 129 -4.54 -12.25 -2.03
CA PRO A 129 -3.45 -12.22 -1.07
C PRO A 129 -2.49 -13.42 -1.17
N SER A 130 -2.95 -14.58 -1.63
CA SER A 130 -2.13 -15.79 -1.76
C SER A 130 -1.11 -15.71 -2.91
N MET A 131 -1.36 -14.84 -3.90
CA MET A 131 -0.48 -14.60 -5.04
C MET A 131 0.63 -13.60 -4.74
N ARG A 132 0.51 -12.87 -3.62
CA ARG A 132 1.52 -11.93 -3.14
C ARG A 132 2.71 -12.70 -2.56
N PRO A 133 3.97 -12.22 -2.70
CA PRO A 133 5.15 -12.88 -2.14
C PRO A 133 5.07 -13.01 -0.62
#